data_AF-A0A537PLU2-F1
#
_entry.id   AF-A0A537PLU2-F1
#
_cell.length_a   1.000
_cell.length_b   1.000
_cell.length_c   1.000
_cell.angle_alpha   90.00
_cell.angle_beta   90.00
_cell.angle_gamma   90.00
#
_symmetry.space_group_name_H-M   'P 1'
#
loop_
_entity.id
_entity.type
_entity.pdbx_description
1 polymer ?
#
loop_
_entity_poly.entity_id
_entity_poly.type
_entity_poly.pdbx_seq_one_letter_code
_entity_poly.pdbx_strand_id
1 'polypeptide(L)'
;ANVSLLDARTLGVSPWEKKMLGVIEKAIRESDLGLNPATQGDVVRVPMPSLTEERRRELIKVIKHEAENAKVAVRNLRRDANHALKELLKSKAVSEDEERRAQEDIQKITDKHIADIDKMVAGKEAELMAI
;
A
#
# COMPACT_ATOMS: atom_id res chain seq x y z
N ALA A 1 -2.66 16.14 14.29
CA ALA A 1 -2.37 17.30 13.43
C ALA A 1 -3.36 17.29 12.26
N ASN A 2 -3.73 18.45 11.75
CA ASN A 2 -4.48 18.57 10.50
C ASN A 2 -3.48 18.58 9.33
N VAL A 3 -3.72 17.77 8.29
CA VAL A 3 -2.90 17.71 7.07
C VAL A 3 -3.72 18.24 5.91
N SER A 4 -3.17 19.23 5.21
CA SER A 4 -3.83 19.93 4.10
C SER A 4 -2.87 20.06 2.92
N LEU A 5 -3.41 20.18 1.71
CA LEU A 5 -2.64 20.57 0.53
C LEU A 5 -2.63 22.09 0.45
N LEU A 6 -1.45 22.70 0.60
CA LEU A 6 -1.29 24.15 0.45
C LEU A 6 -1.14 24.55 -1.01
N ASP A 7 -0.42 23.73 -1.77
CA ASP A 7 -0.32 23.81 -3.23
C ASP A 7 -0.07 22.39 -3.81
N ALA A 8 0.03 22.28 -5.13
CA ALA A 8 0.21 21.00 -5.84
C ALA A 8 1.47 20.22 -5.43
N ARG A 9 2.44 20.86 -4.77
CA ARG A 9 3.71 20.27 -4.34
C ARG A 9 4.02 20.53 -2.86
N THR A 10 3.13 21.15 -2.09
CA THR A 10 3.40 21.50 -0.68
C THR A 10 2.28 21.01 0.22
N LEU A 11 2.63 20.14 1.17
CA LEU A 11 1.74 19.75 2.26
C LEU A 11 1.87 20.73 3.43
N GLY A 12 0.75 21.07 4.04
CA GLY A 12 0.67 21.85 5.27
C GLY A 12 0.23 20.96 6.43
N VAL A 13 1.09 20.83 7.43
CA VAL A 13 0.81 20.09 8.67
C VAL A 13 0.62 21.09 9.80
N SER A 14 -0.61 21.17 10.34
CA SER A 14 -0.95 22.04 11.47
C SER A 14 -1.14 21.20 12.73
N PRO A 15 -0.21 21.22 13.70
CA PRO A 15 -0.40 20.51 14.96
C PRO A 15 -1.48 21.14 15.82
N TRP A 16 -2.12 20.33 16.65
CA TRP A 16 -3.09 20.82 17.64
C TRP A 16 -2.40 21.53 18.82
N GLU A 17 -1.12 21.20 19.07
CA GLU A 17 -0.30 21.79 20.12
C GLU A 17 0.96 22.42 19.53
N LYS A 18 1.21 23.70 19.83
CA LYS A 18 2.37 24.45 19.29
C LYS A 18 3.72 23.83 19.66
N LYS A 19 3.80 23.16 20.82
CA LYS A 19 5.03 22.47 21.28
C LYS A 19 5.42 21.30 20.36
N MET A 20 4.48 20.76 19.59
CA MET A 20 4.72 19.65 18.67
C MET A 20 5.33 20.08 17.33
N LEU A 21 5.40 21.38 17.03
CA LEU A 21 5.96 21.89 15.76
C LEU A 21 7.40 21.38 15.54
N GLY A 22 8.27 21.54 16.54
CA GLY A 22 9.67 21.10 16.44
C GLY A 22 9.83 19.58 16.37
N VAL A 23 8.97 18.82 17.06
CA VAL A 23 8.99 17.35 17.01
C VAL A 23 8.57 16.83 15.65
N ILE A 24 7.52 17.42 15.07
CA ILE A 24 7.00 17.06 13.74
C ILE A 24 8.01 17.45 12.66
N GLU A 25 8.61 18.65 12.72
CA GLU A 25 9.64 19.08 11.77
C GLU A 25 10.84 18.13 11.80
N LYS A 26 11.32 17.76 12.99
CA LYS A 26 12.43 16.83 13.16
C LYS A 26 12.09 15.44 12.64
N ALA A 27 10.92 14.90 12.98
CA ALA A 27 10.48 13.59 12.53
C ALA A 27 10.34 13.50 11.00
N ILE A 28 9.84 14.56 10.35
CA ILE A 28 9.73 14.60 8.88
C ILE A 28 11.11 14.69 8.23
N ARG A 29 12.04 15.48 8.79
CA ARG A 29 13.41 15.58 8.28
C ARG A 29 14.22 14.30 8.46
N GLU A 30 14.03 13.60 9.57
CA GLU A 30 14.69 12.32 9.88
C GLU A 30 14.02 11.12 9.20
N SER A 31 12.86 11.31 8.55
CA SER A 31 12.20 10.25 7.80
C SER A 31 12.96 9.92 6.50
N ASP A 32 12.82 8.68 6.04
CA ASP A 32 13.38 8.19 4.77
C ASP A 32 12.70 8.78 3.51
N LEU A 33 11.92 9.85 3.69
CA LEU A 33 11.21 10.54 2.62
C LEU A 33 12.09 11.58 1.91
N GLY A 34 13.21 12.01 2.51
CA GLY A 34 14.12 13.00 1.92
C GLY A 34 13.49 14.39 1.77
N LEU A 35 12.57 14.74 2.66
CA LEU A 35 11.83 16.00 2.63
C LEU A 35 12.47 17.03 3.56
N ASN A 36 12.45 18.30 3.14
CA ASN A 36 12.94 19.42 3.92
C ASN A 36 11.76 20.26 4.43
N PRO A 37 11.19 19.94 5.60
CA PRO A 37 10.09 20.70 6.17
C PRO A 37 10.56 22.09 6.62
N ALA A 38 9.69 23.08 6.46
CA ALA A 38 9.90 24.46 6.90
C ALA A 38 8.70 24.94 7.73
N THR A 39 8.96 25.36 8.97
CA THR A 39 7.91 25.88 9.85
C THR A 39 7.62 27.35 9.54
N GLN A 40 6.35 27.70 9.30
CA GLN A 40 5.89 29.08 9.10
C GLN A 40 4.72 29.37 10.05
N GLY A 41 5.01 30.07 11.15
CA GLY A 41 4.03 30.32 12.21
C GLY A 41 3.57 29.02 12.88
N ASP A 42 2.28 28.71 12.80
CA ASP A 42 1.67 27.52 13.39
C ASP A 42 1.54 26.33 12.42
N VAL A 43 2.13 26.42 11.21
CA VAL A 43 2.04 25.38 10.16
C VAL A 43 3.44 24.92 9.74
N VAL A 44 3.64 23.61 9.66
CA VAL A 44 4.83 23.00 9.04
C VAL A 44 4.54 22.77 7.55
N ARG A 45 5.27 23.47 6.67
CA ARG A 45 5.22 23.24 5.22
C ARG A 45 6.19 22.14 4.85
N VAL A 46 5.73 21.19 4.07
CA VAL A 46 6.54 20.08 3.56
C VAL A 46 6.53 20.17 2.03
N PRO A 47 7.50 20.88 1.43
CA PRO A 47 7.65 20.91 -0.01
C PRO A 47 8.09 19.52 -0.49
N MET A 48 7.32 18.96 -1.41
CA MET A 48 7.67 17.75 -2.14
C MET A 48 8.53 18.15 -3.34
N PRO A 49 9.85 17.85 -3.31
CA PRO A 49 10.70 18.10 -4.47
C PRO A 49 10.22 17.28 -5.66
N SER A 50 10.50 17.77 -6.87
CA SER A 50 10.30 16.98 -8.09
C SER A 50 11.04 15.64 -7.92
N LEU A 51 10.32 14.52 -8.06
CA LEU A 51 10.95 13.21 -7.98
C LEU A 51 11.98 13.11 -9.12
N THR A 52 13.26 12.96 -8.77
CA THR A 52 14.32 12.62 -9.74
C THR A 52 14.02 11.26 -10.36
N GLU A 53 14.57 10.99 -11.54
CA GLU A 53 14.40 9.68 -12.19
C GLU A 53 14.91 8.55 -11.29
N GLU A 54 16.01 8.77 -10.58
CA GLU A 54 16.56 7.83 -9.60
C GLU A 54 15.57 7.53 -8.47
N ARG A 55 14.92 8.57 -7.89
CA ARG A 55 13.93 8.37 -6.83
C ARG A 55 12.66 7.71 -7.34
N ARG A 56 12.22 8.00 -8.58
CA ARG A 56 11.09 7.30 -9.23
C ARG A 56 11.41 5.80 -9.38
N ARG A 57 12.62 5.45 -9.81
CA ARG A 57 13.07 4.04 -9.92
C ARG A 57 13.13 3.33 -8.57
N GLU A 58 13.55 4.02 -7.50
CA GLU A 58 13.52 3.47 -6.14
C GLU A 58 12.09 3.19 -5.67
N LEU A 59 11.16 4.13 -5.88
CA LEU A 59 9.75 3.96 -5.53
C LEU A 59 9.10 2.81 -6.31
N ILE A 60 9.45 2.62 -7.58
CA ILE A 60 9.01 1.45 -8.37
C ILE A 60 9.48 0.14 -7.73
N LYS A 61 10.71 0.07 -7.21
CA LYS A 61 11.17 -1.15 -6.50
C LYS A 61 10.35 -1.43 -5.26
N VAL A 62 10.02 -0.39 -4.48
CA VAL A 62 9.17 -0.52 -3.29
C VAL A 62 7.78 -1.02 -3.67
N ILE A 63 7.16 -0.46 -4.71
CA ILE A 63 5.85 -0.90 -5.21
C ILE A 63 5.87 -2.36 -5.63
N LYS A 64 6.90 -2.79 -6.39
CA LYS A 64 7.04 -4.20 -6.80
C LYS A 64 7.20 -5.12 -5.61
N HIS A 65 7.98 -4.72 -4.61
CA HIS A 65 8.16 -5.50 -3.39
C HIS A 65 6.83 -5.67 -2.64
N GLU A 66 6.09 -4.58 -2.46
CA GLU A 66 4.79 -4.61 -1.79
C GLU A 66 3.76 -5.46 -2.56
N ALA A 67 3.77 -5.38 -3.88
CA ALA A 67 2.92 -6.19 -4.73
C ALA A 67 3.20 -7.70 -4.59
N GLU A 68 4.48 -8.08 -4.53
CA GLU A 68 4.83 -9.49 -4.31
C GLU A 68 4.41 -9.96 -2.91
N ASN A 69 4.59 -9.13 -1.87
CA ASN A 69 4.07 -9.44 -0.53
C ASN A 69 2.55 -9.64 -0.53
N ALA A 70 1.80 -8.77 -1.21
CA ALA A 70 0.36 -8.89 -1.35
C ALA A 70 -0.04 -10.18 -2.09
N LYS A 71 0.62 -10.53 -3.19
CA LYS A 71 0.37 -11.79 -3.92
C LYS A 71 0.69 -13.02 -3.07
N VAL A 72 1.77 -12.99 -2.28
CA VAL A 72 2.10 -14.07 -1.35
C VAL A 72 0.98 -14.23 -0.31
N ALA A 73 0.48 -13.13 0.27
CA ALA A 73 -0.63 -13.17 1.21
C ALA A 73 -1.90 -13.79 0.60
N VAL A 74 -2.27 -13.39 -0.62
CA VAL A 74 -3.40 -13.96 -1.37
C VAL A 74 -3.23 -15.47 -1.58
N ARG A 75 -2.02 -15.92 -1.97
CA ARG A 75 -1.74 -17.35 -2.17
C ARG A 75 -1.78 -18.15 -0.87
N ASN A 76 -1.34 -17.56 0.25
CA ASN A 76 -1.45 -18.18 1.57
C ASN A 76 -2.91 -18.32 1.99
N LEU A 77 -3.73 -17.28 1.82
CA LEU A 77 -5.16 -17.34 2.14
C LEU A 77 -5.88 -18.42 1.32
N ARG A 78 -5.53 -18.57 0.03
CA ARG A 78 -6.03 -19.67 -0.81
C ARG A 78 -5.66 -21.03 -0.21
N ARG A 79 -4.42 -21.21 0.23
CA ARG A 79 -3.96 -22.47 0.82
C ARG A 79 -4.75 -22.79 2.10
N ASP A 80 -4.97 -21.79 2.95
CA ASP A 80 -5.71 -21.95 4.20
C ASP A 80 -7.18 -22.28 3.94
N ALA A 81 -7.82 -21.60 2.99
CA ALA A 81 -9.19 -21.90 2.57
C ALA A 81 -9.33 -23.32 2.00
N ASN A 82 -8.39 -23.76 1.15
CA ASN A 82 -8.37 -25.12 0.63
C ASN A 82 -8.13 -26.17 1.72
N HIS A 83 -7.33 -25.85 2.74
CA HIS A 83 -7.14 -26.73 3.89
C HIS A 83 -8.43 -26.84 4.72
N ALA A 84 -9.11 -25.73 4.96
CA ALA A 84 -10.40 -25.72 5.65
C ALA A 84 -11.46 -26.56 4.93
N LEU A 85 -11.54 -26.47 3.59
CA LEU A 85 -12.43 -27.30 2.79
C LEU A 85 -12.15 -28.80 2.96
N LYS A 86 -10.88 -29.21 2.97
CA LYS A 86 -10.50 -30.61 3.20
C LYS A 86 -10.91 -31.11 4.58
N GLU A 87 -10.79 -30.28 5.61
CA GLU A 87 -11.24 -30.64 6.96
C GLU A 87 -12.78 -30.74 7.04
N LEU A 88 -13.50 -29.84 6.37
CA LEU A 88 -14.96 -29.91 6.26
C LEU A 88 -15.41 -31.20 5.55
N LEU A 89 -14.72 -31.62 4.48
CA LEU A 89 -14.99 -32.89 3.79
C LEU A 89 -14.79 -34.09 4.72
N LYS A 90 -13.68 -34.13 5.47
CA LYS A 90 -13.42 -35.20 6.46
C LYS A 90 -14.49 -35.27 7.53
N SER A 91 -14.99 -34.11 7.98
CA SER A 91 -16.08 -34.02 8.95
C SER A 91 -17.47 -34.35 8.37
N LYS A 92 -17.56 -34.64 7.07
CA LYS A 92 -18.80 -34.84 6.30
C LYS A 92 -19.79 -33.66 6.39
N ALA A 93 -19.28 -32.47 6.65
CA ALA A 93 -20.07 -31.24 6.66
C ALA A 93 -20.39 -30.73 5.24
N VAL A 94 -19.61 -31.16 4.25
CA VAL A 94 -19.76 -30.84 2.82
C VAL A 94 -19.58 -32.11 1.99
N SER A 95 -20.22 -32.16 0.82
CA SER A 95 -20.04 -33.23 -0.18
C SER A 95 -18.80 -33.01 -1.06
N GLU A 96 -18.31 -34.05 -1.75
CA GLU A 96 -17.20 -33.95 -2.72
C GLU A 96 -17.54 -32.97 -3.87
N ASP A 97 -18.80 -32.95 -4.31
CA ASP A 97 -19.26 -32.03 -5.34
C ASP A 97 -19.23 -30.56 -4.88
N GLU A 98 -19.58 -30.29 -3.62
CA GLU A 98 -19.51 -28.95 -3.03
C GLU A 98 -18.06 -28.51 -2.80
N GLU A 99 -17.20 -29.42 -2.33
CA GLU A 99 -15.77 -29.15 -2.17
C GLU A 99 -15.15 -28.73 -3.51
N ARG A 100 -15.44 -29.47 -4.58
CA ARG A 100 -14.92 -29.17 -5.92
C ARG A 100 -15.38 -27.80 -6.42
N ARG A 101 -16.66 -27.47 -6.26
CA ARG A 101 -17.19 -26.14 -6.64
C ARG A 101 -16.53 -25.02 -5.82
N ALA A 102 -16.41 -25.21 -4.51
CA ALA A 102 -15.78 -24.23 -3.63
C ALA A 102 -14.29 -24.02 -3.97
N GLN A 103 -13.56 -25.08 -4.33
CA GLN A 103 -12.17 -24.95 -4.81
C GLN A 103 -12.08 -24.16 -6.12
N GLU A 104 -12.98 -24.39 -7.08
CA GLU A 104 -13.04 -23.61 -8.33
C GLU A 104 -13.31 -22.13 -8.05
N ASP A 105 -14.23 -21.83 -7.14
CA ASP A 105 -14.58 -20.45 -6.78
C ASP A 105 -13.45 -19.74 -6.03
N ILE A 106 -12.80 -20.44 -5.09
CA ILE A 106 -11.58 -19.95 -4.42
C ILE A 106 -10.49 -19.63 -5.46
N GLN A 107 -10.29 -20.50 -6.45
CA GLN A 107 -9.31 -20.29 -7.49
C GLN A 107 -9.64 -19.06 -8.34
N LYS A 108 -10.90 -18.90 -8.78
CA LYS A 108 -11.35 -17.69 -9.51
C LYS A 108 -11.15 -16.41 -8.73
N ILE A 109 -11.48 -16.40 -7.42
CA ILE A 109 -11.29 -15.23 -6.55
C ILE A 109 -9.80 -14.91 -6.40
N THR A 110 -8.96 -15.94 -6.22
CA THR A 110 -7.51 -15.78 -6.13
C THR A 110 -6.95 -15.13 -7.40
N ASP A 111 -7.31 -15.68 -8.56
CA ASP A 111 -6.81 -15.19 -9.86
C ASP A 111 -7.27 -13.76 -10.14
N LYS A 112 -8.52 -13.43 -9.79
CA LYS A 112 -9.03 -12.06 -9.87
C LYS A 112 -8.19 -11.09 -9.04
N HIS A 113 -7.93 -11.41 -7.78
CA HIS A 113 -7.16 -10.51 -6.91
C HIS A 113 -5.69 -10.39 -7.33
N ILE A 114 -5.09 -11.46 -7.86
CA ILE A 114 -3.74 -11.38 -8.44
C ILE A 114 -3.74 -10.41 -9.64
N ALA A 115 -4.72 -10.52 -10.55
CA ALA A 115 -4.83 -9.62 -11.69
C ALA A 115 -5.10 -8.17 -11.28
N ASP A 116 -5.91 -7.95 -10.25
CA ASP A 116 -6.17 -6.61 -9.69
C ASP A 116 -4.88 -6.00 -9.10
N ILE A 117 -4.07 -6.78 -8.39
CA ILE A 117 -2.76 -6.36 -7.88
C ILE A 117 -1.85 -5.95 -9.04
N ASP A 118 -1.73 -6.78 -10.07
CA ASP A 118 -0.88 -6.48 -11.24
C ASP A 118 -1.34 -5.20 -11.96
N LYS A 119 -2.66 -5.00 -12.09
CA LYS A 119 -3.22 -3.78 -12.68
C LYS A 119 -2.91 -2.54 -11.86
N MET A 120 -3.01 -2.61 -10.53
CA MET A 120 -2.69 -1.49 -9.64
C MET A 120 -1.20 -1.13 -9.73
N VAL A 121 -0.31 -2.13 -9.76
CA VAL A 121 1.13 -1.92 -9.94
C VAL A 121 1.42 -1.22 -11.26
N ALA A 122 0.89 -1.75 -12.37
CA ALA A 122 1.10 -1.14 -13.68
C ALA A 122 0.58 0.30 -13.74
N GLY A 123 -0.58 0.57 -13.14
CA GLY A 123 -1.12 1.93 -13.01
C GLY A 123 -0.20 2.87 -12.23
N LYS A 124 0.32 2.41 -11.09
CA LYS A 124 1.21 3.22 -10.23
C LYS A 124 2.59 3.43 -10.84
N GLU A 125 3.12 2.44 -11.55
CA GLU A 125 4.35 2.56 -12.33
C GLU A 125 4.21 3.61 -13.44
N ALA A 126 3.11 3.57 -14.19
CA ALA A 126 2.82 4.55 -15.23
C ALA A 126 2.68 5.96 -14.64
N GLU A 127 1.98 6.11 -13.52
CA GLU A 127 1.83 7.39 -12.81
C GLU A 127 3.18 7.94 -12.34
N LEU A 128 4.06 7.09 -11.80
CA LEU A 128 5.39 7.49 -11.36
C LEU A 128 6.32 7.85 -12.53
N MET A 129 6.10 7.33 -13.73
CA MET A 129 6.91 7.61 -14.92
C MET A 129 6.34 8.73 -15.78
N ALA A 130 5.04 9.02 -15.68
CA ALA A 130 4.42 10.18 -16.32
C ALA A 130 4.93 11.48 -15.66
N ILE A 131 5.18 12.50 -16.47
CA ILE A 131 5.55 13.87 -16.05
C ILE A 131 4.35 14.76 -16.30
#